data_AF-A0A945BLL0-F1
#
_entry.id   AF-A0A945BLL0-F1
#
_cell.length_a   1.000
_cell.length_b   1.000
_cell.length_c   1.000
_cell.angle_alpha   90.00
_cell.angle_beta   90.00
_cell.angle_gamma   90.00
#
_symmetry.space_group_name_H-M   'P 1'
#
loop_
_entity.id
_entity.type
_entity.pdbx_description
1 polymer ?
#
loop_
_entity_poly.entity_id
_entity_poly.type
_entity_poly.pdbx_seq_one_letter_code
_entity_poly.pdbx_strand_id
1 'polypeptide(L)'
;SRAVTWGTLTRLVAVVSVLSICYVLAKGSSLPELGIIAATAAVSAGVVIEALYIAWKVRPVVRDILPTARSNEPPLNRKRFISFYIPLALSPLLGLAAQPMLTAGISRMPSPTESLAILPALNGFTFLFRSISLAFLEVVVALVERPDGYVALRRFAWQAALSVFCLQLLIVASPLANGWFGTVSGLDTNLAKLASQAVWAALTLAAFGFGSSFFQGLLVHSHNTRSVTESVAMFLVVIVAGLAVGAHGDWLAGAIFAYIIYSLGQAAQFGWLYHRSRPDRQALGQAE
;
A
#
# COMPACT_ATOMS: atom_id res chain seq x y z
N SER A 1 16.07 9.54 -12.69
CA SER A 1 16.16 8.71 -11.47
C SER A 1 16.98 9.36 -10.34
N ARG A 2 18.21 9.88 -10.56
CA ARG A 2 19.06 10.44 -9.47
C ARG A 2 18.42 11.54 -8.59
N ALA A 3 17.64 12.47 -9.16
CA ALA A 3 17.00 13.53 -8.39
C ALA A 3 15.97 13.00 -7.38
N VAL A 4 15.22 11.95 -7.73
CA VAL A 4 14.26 11.30 -6.83
C VAL A 4 15.00 10.62 -5.68
N THR A 5 16.09 9.90 -5.98
CA THR A 5 16.94 9.28 -4.95
C THR A 5 17.48 10.32 -3.96
N TRP A 6 17.95 11.46 -4.45
CA TRP A 6 18.42 12.55 -3.59
C TRP A 6 17.30 13.16 -2.74
N GLY A 7 16.09 13.33 -3.28
CA GLY A 7 14.93 13.79 -2.52
C GLY A 7 14.53 12.84 -1.39
N THR A 8 14.58 11.53 -1.66
CA THR A 8 14.34 10.52 -0.62
C THR A 8 15.44 10.53 0.45
N LEU A 9 16.70 10.77 0.06
CA LEU A 9 17.83 10.86 0.99
C LEU A 9 17.72 12.09 1.89
N THR A 10 17.33 13.25 1.35
CA THR A 10 17.09 14.46 2.16
C THR A 10 15.93 14.27 3.13
N ARG A 11 14.86 13.57 2.72
CA ARG A 11 13.78 13.16 3.64
C ARG A 11 14.30 12.31 4.79
N LEU A 12 15.07 11.28 4.49
CA LEU A 12 15.62 10.37 5.52
C LEU A 12 16.50 11.11 6.51
N VAL A 13 17.37 12.00 6.03
CA VAL A 13 18.22 12.85 6.89
C VAL A 13 17.35 13.73 7.80
N ALA A 14 16.31 14.36 7.26
CA ALA A 14 15.39 15.17 8.06
C ALA A 14 14.68 14.36 9.16
N VAL A 15 14.13 13.20 8.81
CA VAL A 15 13.45 12.30 9.76
C VAL A 15 14.39 11.87 10.87
N VAL A 16 15.59 11.38 10.52
CA VAL A 16 16.60 10.93 11.50
C VAL A 16 17.05 12.08 12.39
N SER A 17 17.23 13.27 11.83
CA SER A 17 17.63 14.45 12.60
C SER A 17 16.58 14.82 13.63
N VAL A 18 15.30 14.90 13.23
CA VAL A 18 14.20 15.24 14.16
C VAL A 18 14.02 14.16 15.22
N LEU A 19 14.05 12.88 14.86
CA LEU A 19 13.96 11.78 15.83
C LEU A 19 15.13 11.80 16.82
N SER A 20 16.34 12.07 16.36
CA SER A 20 17.53 12.14 17.22
C SER A 20 17.44 13.30 18.21
N ILE A 21 16.99 14.48 17.74
CA ILE A 21 16.77 15.65 18.60
C ILE A 21 15.71 15.34 19.66
N CYS A 22 14.57 14.81 19.26
CA CYS A 22 13.49 14.44 20.19
C CYS A 22 13.92 13.37 21.19
N TYR A 23 14.75 12.39 20.77
CA TYR A 23 15.29 11.38 21.67
C TYR A 23 16.23 11.96 22.73
N VAL A 24 17.09 12.91 22.36
CA VAL A 24 17.95 13.63 23.32
C VAL A 24 17.11 14.45 24.30
N LEU A 25 16.07 15.13 23.81
CA LEU A 25 15.15 15.91 24.65
C LEU A 25 14.33 15.01 25.61
N ALA A 26 13.94 13.81 25.18
CA ALA A 26 13.22 12.85 26.00
C ALA A 26 14.06 12.35 27.20
N LYS A 27 15.40 12.31 27.09
CA LYS A 27 16.27 11.99 28.23
C LYS A 27 16.25 13.07 29.33
N GLY A 28 15.94 14.32 28.99
CA GLY A 28 15.93 15.45 29.93
C GLY A 28 14.54 15.83 30.47
N SER A 29 13.47 15.31 29.87
CA SER A 29 12.09 15.69 30.24
C SER A 29 11.17 14.47 30.24
N SER A 30 10.57 14.16 31.39
CA SER A 30 9.65 13.02 31.57
C SER A 30 8.23 13.37 31.06
N LEU A 31 8.12 13.69 29.76
CA LEU A 31 6.83 13.90 29.12
C LEU A 31 6.39 12.62 28.40
N PRO A 32 5.31 11.96 28.83
CA PRO A 32 4.83 10.73 28.20
C PRO A 32 4.36 10.93 26.75
N GLU A 33 4.00 12.16 26.34
CA GLU A 33 3.49 12.49 25.00
C GLU A 33 4.60 12.73 23.95
N LEU A 34 5.86 12.80 24.38
CA LEU A 34 6.99 13.21 23.53
C LEU A 34 7.20 12.26 22.34
N GLY A 35 6.83 10.98 22.47
CA GLY A 35 6.90 10.01 21.37
C GLY A 35 5.98 10.34 20.18
N ILE A 36 4.74 10.76 20.44
CA ILE A 36 3.77 11.11 19.38
C ILE A 36 4.21 12.40 18.67
N ILE A 37 4.65 13.39 19.45
CA ILE A 37 5.16 14.66 18.93
C ILE A 37 6.40 14.41 18.08
N ALA A 38 7.34 13.58 18.55
CA ALA A 38 8.55 13.23 17.81
C ALA A 38 8.24 12.57 16.47
N ALA A 39 7.35 11.57 16.46
CA ALA A 39 6.97 10.86 15.25
C ALA A 39 6.28 11.77 14.22
N THR A 40 5.30 12.56 14.67
CA THR A 40 4.54 13.48 13.80
C THR A 40 5.40 14.62 13.26
N ALA A 41 6.27 15.20 14.09
CA ALA A 41 7.23 16.23 13.68
C ALA A 41 8.25 15.69 12.67
N ALA A 42 8.79 14.48 12.91
CA ALA A 42 9.79 13.87 12.03
C ALA A 42 9.22 13.60 10.63
N VAL A 43 8.02 13.01 10.56
CA VAL A 43 7.34 12.74 9.28
C VAL A 43 7.02 14.05 8.55
N SER A 44 6.47 15.04 9.26
CA SER A 44 6.11 16.33 8.66
C SER A 44 7.33 17.07 8.12
N ALA A 45 8.41 17.14 8.89
CA ALA A 45 9.66 17.78 8.46
C ALA A 45 10.27 17.06 7.25
N GLY A 46 10.27 15.72 7.25
CA GLY A 46 10.73 14.91 6.12
C GLY A 46 9.97 15.22 4.83
N VAL A 47 8.65 15.24 4.88
CA VAL A 47 7.79 15.53 3.72
C VAL A 47 7.99 16.96 3.22
N VAL A 48 8.05 17.95 4.12
CA VAL A 48 8.26 19.36 3.74
C VAL A 48 9.62 19.55 3.08
N ILE A 49 10.68 18.96 3.64
CA ILE A 49 12.04 19.09 3.09
C ILE A 49 12.16 18.41 1.72
N GLU A 50 11.55 17.23 1.54
CA GLU A 50 11.50 16.55 0.23
C GLU A 50 10.72 17.39 -0.78
N ALA A 51 9.56 17.94 -0.40
CA ALA A 51 8.74 18.78 -1.25
C ALA A 51 9.49 20.05 -1.69
N LEU A 52 10.20 20.71 -0.77
CA LEU A 52 11.04 21.89 -1.08
C LEU A 52 12.19 21.52 -2.03
N TYR A 53 12.85 20.39 -1.80
CA TYR A 53 13.92 19.91 -2.67
C TYR A 53 13.43 19.64 -4.09
N ILE A 54 12.30 18.91 -4.24
CA ILE A 54 11.71 18.60 -5.53
C ILE A 54 11.24 19.89 -6.22
N ALA A 55 10.56 20.79 -5.50
CA ALA A 55 10.12 22.08 -6.03
C ALA A 55 11.32 22.89 -6.56
N TRP A 56 12.43 22.90 -5.83
CA TRP A 56 13.66 23.57 -6.27
C TRP A 56 14.28 22.93 -7.51
N LYS A 57 14.37 21.59 -7.57
CA LYS A 57 14.94 20.88 -8.73
C LYS A 57 14.07 20.93 -9.98
N VAL A 58 12.75 21.01 -9.84
CA VAL A 58 11.80 21.02 -10.96
C VAL A 58 11.61 22.44 -11.55
N ARG A 59 11.88 23.51 -10.78
CA ARG A 59 11.80 24.91 -11.25
C ARG A 59 12.41 25.17 -12.65
N PRO A 60 13.67 24.77 -12.96
CA PRO A 60 14.25 25.01 -14.28
C PRO A 60 13.54 24.20 -15.38
N VAL A 61 13.11 22.96 -15.09
CA VAL A 61 12.37 22.13 -16.05
C VAL A 61 11.04 22.78 -16.43
N VAL A 62 10.30 23.30 -15.44
CA VAL A 62 9.02 23.97 -15.67
C VAL A 62 9.19 25.28 -16.41
N ARG A 63 10.24 26.04 -16.10
CA ARG A 63 10.50 27.35 -16.71
C ARG A 63 11.01 27.22 -18.15
N ASP A 64 11.92 26.28 -18.40
CA ASP A 64 12.75 26.30 -19.61
C ASP A 64 12.42 25.16 -20.59
N ILE A 65 11.82 24.05 -20.14
CA ILE A 65 11.59 22.83 -20.95
C ILE A 65 10.10 22.64 -21.30
N LEU A 66 9.19 22.82 -20.33
CA LEU A 66 7.75 22.64 -20.58
C LEU A 66 7.16 23.59 -21.63
N PRO A 67 7.52 24.90 -21.69
CA PRO A 67 6.95 25.82 -22.68
C PRO A 67 7.33 25.48 -24.13
N THR A 68 8.43 24.76 -24.32
CA THR A 68 8.98 24.34 -25.62
C THR A 68 8.48 22.96 -26.06
N ALA A 69 7.87 22.19 -25.14
CA ALA A 69 7.32 20.87 -25.45
C ALA A 69 6.00 21.01 -26.23
N ARG A 70 6.02 20.65 -27.52
CA ARG A 70 4.79 20.54 -28.33
C ARG A 70 4.13 19.19 -28.01
N SER A 71 2.95 19.22 -27.39
CA SER A 71 2.14 18.01 -27.24
C SER A 71 1.46 17.69 -28.58
N ASN A 72 1.73 16.51 -29.13
CA ASN A 72 0.98 15.98 -30.27
C ASN A 72 -0.40 15.44 -29.86
N GLU A 73 -0.71 15.42 -28.56
CA GLU A 73 -2.02 15.01 -28.07
C GLU A 73 -3.06 16.13 -28.22
N PRO A 74 -4.30 15.78 -28.62
CA PRO A 74 -5.37 16.75 -28.75
C PRO A 74 -5.64 17.45 -27.40
N PRO A 75 -5.98 18.75 -27.43
CA PRO A 75 -6.15 19.55 -26.21
C PRO A 75 -7.18 18.91 -25.26
N LEU A 76 -6.85 18.91 -23.97
CA LEU A 76 -7.68 18.34 -22.90
C LEU A 76 -9.06 19.01 -22.87
N ASN A 77 -10.06 18.33 -23.42
CA ASN A 77 -11.46 18.74 -23.28
C ASN A 77 -11.95 18.44 -21.86
N ARG A 78 -12.67 19.37 -21.23
CA ARG A 78 -13.24 19.24 -19.87
C ARG A 78 -13.99 17.93 -19.67
N LYS A 79 -14.73 17.44 -20.70
CA LYS A 79 -15.43 16.15 -20.62
C LYS A 79 -14.47 14.95 -20.53
N ARG A 80 -13.39 14.96 -21.32
CA ARG A 80 -12.36 13.90 -21.32
C ARG A 80 -11.58 13.91 -20.02
N PHE A 81 -11.24 15.10 -19.52
CA PHE A 81 -10.59 15.27 -18.21
C PHE A 81 -11.44 14.70 -17.08
N ILE A 82 -12.72 15.10 -16.98
CA ILE A 82 -13.61 14.63 -15.92
C ILE A 82 -13.84 13.11 -15.99
N SER A 83 -14.08 12.57 -17.20
CA SER A 83 -14.30 11.13 -17.39
C SER A 83 -13.07 10.27 -17.06
N PHE A 84 -11.86 10.82 -17.19
CA PHE A 84 -10.62 10.14 -16.83
C PHE A 84 -10.27 10.32 -15.35
N TYR A 85 -10.41 11.55 -14.84
CA TYR A 85 -9.93 11.93 -13.52
C TYR A 85 -10.88 11.51 -12.39
N ILE A 86 -12.20 11.62 -12.55
CA ILE A 86 -13.14 11.25 -11.47
C ILE A 86 -12.95 9.79 -11.03
N PRO A 87 -12.94 8.79 -11.94
CA PRO A 87 -12.71 7.40 -11.54
C PRO A 87 -11.34 7.20 -10.88
N LEU A 88 -10.31 7.87 -11.42
CA LEU A 88 -8.95 7.77 -10.91
C LEU A 88 -8.81 8.38 -9.51
N ALA A 89 -9.49 9.50 -9.23
CA ALA A 89 -9.50 10.17 -7.94
C ALA A 89 -10.37 9.45 -6.89
N LEU A 90 -11.43 8.76 -7.33
CA LEU A 90 -12.27 7.94 -6.46
C LEU A 90 -11.52 6.73 -5.90
N SER A 91 -10.62 6.10 -6.67
CA SER A 91 -9.90 4.91 -6.20
C SER A 91 -9.11 5.14 -4.90
N PRO A 92 -8.29 6.19 -4.75
CA PRO A 92 -7.66 6.53 -3.48
C PRO A 92 -8.64 6.86 -2.36
N LEU A 93 -9.74 7.57 -2.65
CA LEU A 93 -10.77 7.91 -1.64
C LEU A 93 -11.45 6.66 -1.10
N LEU A 94 -11.77 5.71 -1.97
CA LEU A 94 -12.28 4.40 -1.62
C LEU A 94 -11.24 3.61 -0.79
N GLY A 95 -9.97 3.66 -1.17
CA GLY A 95 -8.88 3.07 -0.40
C GLY A 95 -8.75 3.66 1.01
N LEU A 96 -8.90 4.98 1.15
CA LEU A 96 -8.88 5.67 2.44
C LEU A 96 -10.08 5.29 3.32
N ALA A 97 -11.25 5.02 2.74
CA ALA A 97 -12.43 4.59 3.48
C ALA A 97 -12.30 3.18 4.07
N ALA A 98 -11.43 2.32 3.49
CA ALA A 98 -11.25 0.96 3.95
C ALA A 98 -10.75 0.88 5.41
N GLN A 99 -9.88 1.80 5.82
CA GLN A 99 -9.27 1.75 7.15
C GLN A 99 -10.25 2.16 8.27
N PRO A 100 -11.04 3.24 8.16
CA PRO A 100 -12.15 3.53 9.07
C PRO A 100 -13.20 2.42 9.11
N MET A 101 -13.51 1.78 7.97
CA MET A 101 -14.44 0.65 7.94
C MET A 101 -13.89 -0.55 8.73
N LEU A 102 -12.60 -0.83 8.59
CA LEU A 102 -11.92 -1.89 9.33
C LEU A 102 -11.98 -1.66 10.84
N THR A 103 -11.64 -0.45 11.30
CA THR A 103 -11.67 -0.12 12.74
C THR A 103 -13.10 -0.11 13.30
N ALA A 104 -14.08 0.37 12.54
CA ALA A 104 -15.49 0.34 12.92
C ALA A 104 -16.07 -1.08 12.96
N GLY A 105 -15.58 -1.99 12.11
CA GLY A 105 -15.95 -3.40 12.14
C GLY A 105 -15.37 -4.09 13.38
N ILE A 106 -14.07 -3.89 13.64
CA ILE A 106 -13.36 -4.50 14.77
C ILE A 106 -13.95 -4.05 16.11
N SER A 107 -14.38 -2.80 16.24
CA SER A 107 -14.97 -2.29 17.49
C SER A 107 -16.29 -2.95 17.87
N ARG A 108 -16.94 -3.66 16.92
CA ARG A 108 -18.19 -4.41 17.12
C ARG A 108 -17.98 -5.93 17.22
N MET A 109 -16.74 -6.38 17.31
CA MET A 109 -16.36 -7.80 17.39
C MET A 109 -15.74 -8.13 18.76
N PRO A 110 -15.58 -9.42 19.11
CA PRO A 110 -14.90 -9.83 20.33
C PRO A 110 -13.48 -9.27 20.49
N SER A 111 -13.12 -8.96 21.74
CA SER A 111 -11.83 -8.35 22.13
C SER A 111 -11.48 -7.08 21.34
N PRO A 112 -12.35 -6.05 21.31
CA PRO A 112 -12.15 -4.87 20.46
C PRO A 112 -10.93 -4.06 20.90
N THR A 113 -10.70 -3.88 22.20
CA THR A 113 -9.56 -3.11 22.73
C THR A 113 -8.23 -3.73 22.34
N GLU A 114 -8.06 -5.03 22.56
CA GLU A 114 -6.85 -5.77 22.21
C GLU A 114 -6.64 -5.80 20.69
N SER A 115 -7.72 -6.03 19.94
CA SER A 115 -7.69 -6.06 18.48
C SER A 115 -7.28 -4.72 17.88
N LEU A 116 -7.81 -3.61 18.39
CA LEU A 116 -7.45 -2.26 17.94
C LEU A 116 -6.02 -1.88 18.36
N ALA A 117 -5.55 -2.37 19.52
CA ALA A 117 -4.19 -2.10 19.99
C ALA A 117 -3.11 -2.73 19.09
N ILE A 118 -3.38 -3.90 18.50
CA ILE A 118 -2.41 -4.59 17.62
C ILE A 118 -2.46 -4.14 16.16
N LEU A 119 -3.50 -3.41 15.74
CA LEU A 119 -3.68 -2.97 14.35
C LEU A 119 -2.50 -2.18 13.78
N PRO A 120 -1.91 -1.18 14.46
CA PRO A 120 -0.77 -0.44 13.92
C PRO A 120 0.45 -1.33 13.68
N ALA A 121 0.70 -2.28 14.59
CA ALA A 121 1.81 -3.23 14.49
C ALA A 121 1.61 -4.20 13.30
N LEU A 122 0.40 -4.74 13.13
CA LEU A 122 0.05 -5.59 11.99
C LEU A 122 0.11 -4.84 10.66
N ASN A 123 -0.42 -3.61 10.62
CA ASN A 123 -0.33 -2.77 9.44
C ASN A 123 1.12 -2.44 9.09
N GLY A 124 1.95 -2.07 10.07
CA GLY A 124 3.38 -1.85 9.85
C GLY A 124 4.09 -3.08 9.28
N PHE A 125 3.87 -4.25 9.89
CA PHE A 125 4.45 -5.51 9.42
C PHE A 125 4.03 -5.86 7.99
N THR A 126 2.72 -5.83 7.71
CA THR A 126 2.19 -6.16 6.38
C THR A 126 2.60 -5.12 5.32
N PHE A 127 2.73 -3.85 5.70
CA PHE A 127 3.17 -2.78 4.82
C PHE A 127 4.59 -2.96 4.31
N LEU A 128 5.50 -3.53 5.13
CA LEU A 128 6.88 -3.84 4.69
C LEU A 128 6.88 -4.70 3.42
N PHE A 129 6.06 -5.75 3.39
CA PHE A 129 5.94 -6.63 2.22
C PHE A 129 5.14 -5.98 1.09
N ARG A 130 4.02 -5.30 1.41
CA ARG A 130 3.15 -4.67 0.41
C ARG A 130 3.84 -3.53 -0.35
N SER A 131 4.73 -2.78 0.30
CA SER A 131 5.41 -1.63 -0.31
C SER A 131 6.15 -2.01 -1.60
N ILE A 132 6.79 -3.18 -1.62
CA ILE A 132 7.52 -3.71 -2.78
C ILE A 132 6.54 -4.02 -3.91
N SER A 133 5.41 -4.64 -3.59
CA SER A 133 4.35 -4.92 -4.56
C SER A 133 3.75 -3.64 -5.15
N LEU A 134 3.57 -2.59 -4.34
CA LEU A 134 3.02 -1.32 -4.82
C LEU A 134 3.96 -0.64 -5.83
N ALA A 135 5.27 -0.65 -5.57
CA ALA A 135 6.26 -0.08 -6.48
C ALA A 135 6.32 -0.81 -7.83
N PHE A 136 5.92 -2.09 -7.88
CA PHE A 136 5.92 -2.87 -9.11
C PHE A 136 4.95 -2.33 -10.17
N LEU A 137 3.89 -1.61 -9.78
CA LEU A 137 2.95 -0.99 -10.72
C LEU A 137 3.67 -0.06 -11.70
N GLU A 138 4.52 0.85 -11.21
CA GLU A 138 5.23 1.81 -12.05
C GLU A 138 6.21 1.12 -13.01
N VAL A 139 6.84 0.03 -12.55
CA VAL A 139 7.74 -0.79 -13.38
C VAL A 139 6.99 -1.41 -14.55
N VAL A 140 5.77 -1.92 -14.30
CA VAL A 140 4.92 -2.50 -15.34
C VAL A 140 4.50 -1.45 -16.35
N VAL A 141 3.99 -0.31 -15.88
CA VAL A 141 3.56 0.79 -16.76
C VAL A 141 4.72 1.27 -17.65
N ALA A 142 5.94 1.35 -17.12
CA ALA A 142 7.10 1.87 -17.84
C ALA A 142 7.75 0.88 -18.82
N LEU A 143 7.62 -0.43 -18.59
CA LEU A 143 8.38 -1.45 -19.33
C LEU A 143 7.51 -2.38 -20.19
N VAL A 144 6.18 -2.33 -20.06
CA VAL A 144 5.29 -3.22 -20.83
C VAL A 144 5.40 -3.02 -22.35
N GLU A 145 5.75 -1.81 -22.82
CA GLU A 145 5.89 -1.50 -24.25
C GLU A 145 7.17 -2.04 -24.88
N ARG A 146 8.13 -2.52 -24.08
CA ARG A 146 9.37 -3.08 -24.62
C ARG A 146 9.10 -4.45 -25.27
N PRO A 147 9.86 -4.82 -26.31
CA PRO A 147 9.80 -6.18 -26.86
C PRO A 147 10.07 -7.20 -25.74
N ASP A 148 9.27 -8.27 -25.70
CA ASP A 148 9.24 -9.30 -24.64
C ASP A 148 8.94 -8.79 -23.22
N GLY A 149 8.51 -7.54 -23.08
CA GLY A 149 8.25 -6.89 -21.81
C GLY A 149 7.12 -7.57 -21.03
N TYR A 150 6.07 -8.04 -21.71
CA TYR A 150 4.93 -8.68 -21.05
C TYR A 150 5.31 -10.04 -20.47
N VAL A 151 5.99 -10.91 -21.24
CA VAL A 151 6.45 -12.21 -20.71
C VAL A 151 7.43 -12.02 -19.54
N ALA A 152 8.40 -11.10 -19.67
CA ALA A 152 9.39 -10.84 -18.65
C ALA A 152 8.76 -10.32 -17.35
N LEU A 153 7.86 -9.33 -17.45
CA LEU A 153 7.15 -8.78 -16.30
C LEU A 153 6.24 -9.83 -15.64
N ARG A 154 5.57 -10.67 -16.42
CA ARG A 154 4.72 -11.75 -15.88
C ARG A 154 5.55 -12.79 -15.10
N ARG A 155 6.70 -13.21 -15.64
CA ARG A 155 7.62 -14.13 -14.96
C ARG A 155 8.16 -13.52 -13.68
N PHE A 156 8.60 -12.26 -13.74
CA PHE A 156 9.09 -11.53 -12.57
C PHE A 156 8.00 -11.38 -11.51
N ALA A 157 6.79 -10.99 -11.90
CA ALA A 157 5.67 -10.84 -10.98
C ALA A 157 5.39 -12.12 -10.20
N TRP A 158 5.42 -13.27 -10.89
CA TRP A 158 5.18 -14.57 -10.27
C TRP A 158 6.33 -15.00 -9.34
N GLN A 159 7.58 -14.84 -9.79
CA GLN A 159 8.77 -15.12 -8.98
C GLN A 159 8.84 -14.22 -7.74
N ALA A 160 8.54 -12.93 -7.88
CA ALA A 160 8.52 -11.97 -6.79
C ALA A 160 7.38 -12.27 -5.81
N ALA A 161 6.17 -12.56 -6.31
CA ALA A 161 5.04 -12.96 -5.48
C ALA A 161 5.38 -14.21 -4.64
N LEU A 162 5.94 -15.24 -5.28
CA LEU A 162 6.33 -16.47 -4.59
C LEU A 162 7.46 -16.21 -3.58
N SER A 163 8.49 -15.45 -3.96
CA SER A 163 9.61 -15.15 -3.07
C SER A 163 9.18 -14.38 -1.83
N VAL A 164 8.35 -13.35 -2.00
CA VAL A 164 7.85 -12.53 -0.89
C VAL A 164 6.86 -13.31 -0.03
N PHE A 165 6.01 -14.15 -0.63
CA PHE A 165 5.13 -15.05 0.12
C PHE A 165 5.91 -16.06 0.96
N CYS A 166 6.91 -16.74 0.37
CA CYS A 166 7.78 -17.67 1.09
C CYS A 166 8.55 -16.97 2.22
N LEU A 167 9.09 -15.78 1.96
CA LEU A 167 9.80 -14.99 2.97
C LEU A 167 8.86 -14.61 4.13
N GLN A 168 7.66 -14.12 3.84
CA GLN A 168 6.68 -13.79 4.86
C GLN A 168 6.24 -15.05 5.63
N LEU A 169 6.01 -16.17 4.95
CA LEU A 169 5.65 -17.44 5.58
C LEU A 169 6.74 -17.92 6.53
N LEU A 170 8.02 -17.85 6.14
CA LEU A 170 9.14 -18.22 7.00
C LEU A 170 9.22 -17.34 8.26
N ILE A 171 8.97 -16.03 8.12
CA ILE A 171 8.96 -15.11 9.27
C ILE A 171 7.77 -15.38 10.19
N VAL A 172 6.57 -15.61 9.63
CA VAL A 172 5.34 -15.85 10.38
C VAL A 172 5.33 -17.23 11.05
N ALA A 173 5.91 -18.25 10.41
CA ALA A 173 6.02 -19.59 10.97
C ALA A 173 7.14 -19.73 12.01
N SER A 174 8.07 -18.79 12.07
CA SER A 174 9.17 -18.78 13.04
C SER A 174 8.83 -17.92 14.26
N PRO A 175 9.52 -18.12 15.41
CA PRO A 175 9.35 -17.25 16.58
C PRO A 175 9.78 -15.79 16.32
N LEU A 176 10.31 -15.49 15.14
CA LEU A 176 10.66 -14.13 14.71
C LEU A 176 9.45 -13.21 14.66
N ALA A 177 8.26 -13.70 14.28
CA ALA A 177 7.05 -12.88 14.30
C ALA A 177 6.70 -12.40 15.71
N ASN A 178 6.77 -13.31 16.70
CA ASN A 178 6.52 -12.95 18.10
C ASN A 178 7.63 -12.01 18.64
N GLY A 179 8.87 -12.24 18.24
CA GLY A 179 9.99 -11.32 18.52
C GLY A 179 9.75 -9.93 17.94
N TRP A 180 9.31 -9.82 16.68
CA TRP A 180 8.99 -8.55 16.04
C TRP A 180 7.87 -7.79 16.77
N PHE A 181 6.78 -8.48 17.10
CA PHE A 181 5.67 -7.85 17.80
C PHE A 181 6.03 -7.46 19.24
N GLY A 182 6.84 -8.25 19.94
CA GLY A 182 7.29 -7.94 21.30
C GLY A 182 8.35 -6.83 21.36
N THR A 183 9.47 -6.97 20.64
CA THR A 183 10.64 -6.09 20.79
C THR A 183 10.59 -4.87 19.88
N VAL A 184 10.22 -5.04 18.61
CA VAL A 184 10.21 -3.94 17.63
C VAL A 184 8.93 -3.12 17.75
N SER A 185 7.79 -3.80 17.86
CA SER A 185 6.50 -3.11 18.03
C SER A 185 6.23 -2.73 19.48
N GLY A 186 6.97 -3.28 20.44
CA GLY A 186 6.84 -2.95 21.86
C GLY A 186 5.54 -3.45 22.50
N LEU A 187 4.91 -4.49 21.94
CA LEU A 187 3.65 -5.01 22.47
C LEU A 187 3.88 -5.88 23.70
N ASP A 188 2.95 -5.79 24.66
CA ASP A 188 2.88 -6.72 25.78
C ASP A 188 2.75 -8.17 25.31
N THR A 189 3.23 -9.11 26.12
CA THR A 189 3.32 -10.53 25.76
C THR A 189 2.00 -11.15 25.28
N ASN A 190 0.86 -10.75 25.84
CA ASN A 190 -0.47 -11.22 25.40
C ASN A 190 -0.86 -10.62 24.03
N LEU A 191 -0.62 -9.33 23.82
CA LEU A 191 -0.88 -8.64 22.55
C LEU A 191 0.05 -9.14 21.43
N ALA A 192 1.31 -9.41 21.75
CA ALA A 192 2.28 -9.97 20.81
C ALA A 192 1.85 -11.36 20.33
N LYS A 193 1.31 -12.22 21.22
CA LYS A 193 0.74 -13.51 20.84
C LYS A 193 -0.49 -13.35 19.93
N LEU A 194 -1.41 -12.45 20.27
CA LEU A 194 -2.59 -12.17 19.44
C LEU A 194 -2.20 -11.64 18.05
N ALA A 195 -1.25 -10.71 17.97
CA ALA A 195 -0.71 -10.21 16.72
C ALA A 195 -0.03 -11.31 15.90
N SER A 196 0.76 -12.18 16.55
CA SER A 196 1.41 -13.33 15.92
C SER A 196 0.40 -14.35 15.36
N GLN A 197 -0.79 -14.46 15.95
CA GLN A 197 -1.87 -15.28 15.42
C GLN A 197 -2.60 -14.57 14.26
N ALA A 198 -2.92 -13.29 14.43
CA ALA A 198 -3.63 -12.49 13.43
C ALA A 198 -2.83 -12.30 12.13
N VAL A 199 -1.49 -12.26 12.20
CA VAL A 199 -0.66 -12.09 11.00
C VAL A 199 -0.75 -13.27 10.03
N TRP A 200 -1.14 -14.47 10.49
CA TRP A 200 -1.41 -15.61 9.60
C TRP A 200 -2.54 -15.31 8.61
N ALA A 201 -3.58 -14.59 9.06
CA ALA A 201 -4.67 -14.16 8.19
C ALA A 201 -4.22 -13.15 7.11
N ALA A 202 -3.09 -12.49 7.32
CA ALA A 202 -2.50 -11.52 6.41
C ALA A 202 -1.50 -12.14 5.40
N LEU A 203 -1.23 -13.44 5.47
CA LEU A 203 -0.21 -14.09 4.64
C LEU A 203 -0.51 -13.99 3.14
N THR A 204 -1.79 -14.11 2.77
CA THR A 204 -2.24 -14.00 1.38
C THR A 204 -2.09 -12.60 0.80
N LEU A 205 -1.94 -11.56 1.62
CA LEU A 205 -1.84 -10.18 1.16
C LEU A 205 -0.60 -9.91 0.31
N ALA A 206 0.54 -10.53 0.65
CA ALA A 206 1.76 -10.37 -0.13
C ALA A 206 1.69 -11.08 -1.49
N ALA A 207 1.10 -12.27 -1.53
CA ALA A 207 0.95 -13.03 -2.77
C ALA A 207 0.05 -12.30 -3.78
N PHE A 208 -1.12 -11.83 -3.34
CA PHE A 208 -2.04 -11.11 -4.22
C PHE A 208 -1.57 -9.69 -4.57
N GLY A 209 -0.69 -9.10 -3.76
CA GLY A 209 -0.15 -7.75 -3.98
C GLY A 209 0.53 -7.59 -5.34
N PHE A 210 1.51 -8.44 -5.65
CA PHE A 210 2.25 -8.36 -6.92
C PHE A 210 1.37 -8.61 -8.14
N GLY A 211 0.51 -9.62 -8.06
CA GLY A 211 -0.42 -9.92 -9.14
C GLY A 211 -1.41 -8.79 -9.38
N SER A 212 -1.91 -8.16 -8.32
CA SER A 212 -2.80 -7.00 -8.42
C SER A 212 -2.10 -5.80 -9.04
N SER A 213 -0.88 -5.48 -8.60
CA SER A 213 -0.07 -4.39 -9.18
C SER A 213 0.27 -4.64 -10.64
N PHE A 214 0.52 -5.89 -11.03
CA PHE A 214 0.75 -6.27 -12.43
C PHE A 214 -0.46 -5.94 -13.29
N PHE A 215 -1.65 -6.44 -12.93
CA PHE A 215 -2.86 -6.20 -13.72
C PHE A 215 -3.32 -4.74 -13.66
N GLN A 216 -3.15 -4.05 -12.53
CA GLN A 216 -3.39 -2.62 -12.46
C GLN A 216 -2.46 -1.85 -13.40
N GLY A 217 -1.17 -2.19 -13.44
CA GLY A 217 -0.21 -1.58 -14.35
C GLY A 217 -0.60 -1.75 -15.82
N LEU A 218 -1.01 -2.96 -16.23
CA LEU A 218 -1.52 -3.22 -17.58
C LEU A 218 -2.76 -2.39 -17.92
N LEU A 219 -3.74 -2.33 -17.00
CA LEU A 219 -4.98 -1.56 -17.20
C LEU A 219 -4.76 -0.05 -17.23
N VAL A 220 -3.80 0.45 -16.46
CA VAL A 220 -3.41 1.87 -16.47
C VAL A 220 -2.72 2.20 -17.79
N HIS A 221 -1.84 1.31 -18.27
CA HIS A 221 -1.19 1.44 -19.57
C HIS A 221 -2.19 1.45 -20.73
N SER A 222 -3.22 0.59 -20.69
CA SER A 222 -4.29 0.57 -21.70
C SER A 222 -5.33 1.70 -21.55
N HIS A 223 -5.08 2.70 -20.68
CA HIS A 223 -6.01 3.78 -20.32
C HIS A 223 -7.38 3.32 -19.79
N ASN A 224 -7.50 2.08 -19.32
CA ASN A 224 -8.72 1.49 -18.75
C ASN A 224 -8.78 1.68 -17.22
N THR A 225 -8.71 2.94 -16.78
CA THR A 225 -8.69 3.30 -15.34
C THR A 225 -9.98 2.96 -14.61
N ARG A 226 -11.11 2.87 -15.34
CA ARG A 226 -12.40 2.47 -14.77
C ARG A 226 -12.37 1.06 -14.17
N SER A 227 -11.66 0.12 -14.82
CA SER A 227 -11.54 -1.25 -14.32
C SER A 227 -10.77 -1.31 -13.00
N VAL A 228 -9.81 -0.40 -12.79
CA VAL A 228 -9.09 -0.25 -11.52
C VAL A 228 -10.03 0.22 -10.43
N THR A 229 -10.84 1.26 -10.68
CA THR A 229 -11.84 1.74 -9.72
C THR A 229 -12.89 0.69 -9.37
N GLU A 230 -13.38 -0.06 -10.37
CA GLU A 230 -14.32 -1.18 -10.15
C GLU A 230 -13.71 -2.26 -9.25
N SER A 231 -12.40 -2.53 -9.38
CA SER A 231 -11.70 -3.48 -8.50
C SER A 231 -11.66 -3.02 -7.04
N VAL A 232 -11.42 -1.72 -6.80
CA VAL A 232 -11.38 -1.14 -5.46
C VAL A 232 -12.78 -1.11 -4.85
N ALA A 233 -13.81 -0.83 -5.66
CA ALA A 233 -15.19 -0.93 -5.22
C ALA A 233 -15.55 -2.38 -4.82
N MET A 234 -15.14 -3.38 -5.60
CA MET A 234 -15.33 -4.80 -5.25
C MET A 234 -14.64 -5.16 -3.94
N PHE A 235 -13.38 -4.74 -3.77
CA PHE A 235 -12.63 -4.89 -2.52
C PHE A 235 -13.41 -4.34 -1.31
N LEU A 236 -13.92 -3.11 -1.43
CA LEU A 236 -14.70 -2.47 -0.37
C LEU A 236 -16.02 -3.20 -0.09
N VAL A 237 -16.73 -3.64 -1.11
CA VAL A 237 -17.99 -4.39 -0.92
C VAL A 237 -17.74 -5.66 -0.12
N VAL A 238 -16.69 -6.42 -0.44
CA VAL A 238 -16.32 -7.62 0.31
C VAL A 238 -15.94 -7.27 1.75
N ILE A 239 -15.17 -6.20 1.97
CA ILE A 239 -14.82 -5.75 3.31
C ILE A 239 -16.05 -5.35 4.13
N VAL A 240 -16.92 -4.49 3.58
CA VAL A 240 -18.10 -3.99 4.29
C VAL A 240 -19.05 -5.14 4.62
N ALA A 241 -19.34 -6.01 3.64
CA ALA A 241 -20.21 -7.15 3.85
C ALA A 241 -19.61 -8.13 4.87
N GLY A 242 -18.32 -8.46 4.73
CA GLY A 242 -17.63 -9.37 5.65
C GLY A 242 -17.60 -8.84 7.08
N LEU A 243 -17.21 -7.57 7.27
CA LEU A 243 -17.18 -6.96 8.60
C LEU A 243 -18.58 -6.79 9.20
N ALA A 244 -19.60 -6.52 8.39
CA ALA A 244 -20.99 -6.50 8.86
C ALA A 244 -21.42 -7.88 9.38
N VAL A 245 -21.06 -8.96 8.68
CA VAL A 245 -21.32 -10.35 9.15
C VAL A 245 -20.55 -10.64 10.44
N GLY A 246 -19.27 -10.29 10.50
CA GLY A 246 -18.46 -10.49 11.70
C GLY A 246 -18.95 -9.71 12.91
N ALA A 247 -19.55 -8.53 12.72
CA ALA A 247 -20.13 -7.74 13.80
C ALA A 247 -21.40 -8.34 14.42
N HIS A 248 -22.03 -9.33 13.77
CA HIS A 248 -23.23 -10.00 14.27
C HIS A 248 -22.95 -11.37 14.90
N GLY A 249 -21.70 -11.83 14.96
CA GLY A 249 -21.40 -13.10 15.63
C GLY A 249 -20.05 -13.15 16.30
N ASP A 250 -19.98 -13.91 17.40
CA ASP A 250 -18.80 -14.06 18.24
C ASP A 250 -17.88 -15.19 17.72
N TRP A 251 -17.47 -15.10 16.45
CA TRP A 251 -16.74 -16.17 15.78
C TRP A 251 -15.26 -16.24 16.21
N LEU A 252 -14.59 -15.09 16.18
CA LEU A 252 -13.15 -14.93 16.32
C LEU A 252 -12.84 -13.55 16.90
N ALA A 253 -11.62 -13.36 17.43
CA ALA A 253 -11.14 -12.03 17.80
C ALA A 253 -11.21 -11.08 16.59
N GLY A 254 -11.67 -9.84 16.84
CA GLY A 254 -11.95 -8.86 15.79
C GLY A 254 -10.78 -8.66 14.82
N ALA A 255 -9.55 -8.61 15.33
CA ALA A 255 -8.36 -8.49 14.49
C ALA A 255 -8.19 -9.65 13.49
N ILE A 256 -8.33 -10.90 13.95
CA ILE A 256 -8.14 -12.09 13.10
C ILE A 256 -9.22 -12.10 12.01
N PHE A 257 -10.47 -11.94 12.40
CA PHE A 257 -11.59 -11.94 11.46
C PHE A 257 -11.45 -10.81 10.42
N ALA A 258 -11.12 -9.60 10.87
CA ALA A 258 -10.93 -8.45 9.99
C ALA A 258 -9.83 -8.67 8.95
N TYR A 259 -8.68 -9.27 9.33
CA TYR A 259 -7.62 -9.58 8.37
C TYR A 259 -7.97 -10.73 7.41
N ILE A 260 -8.78 -11.71 7.84
CA ILE A 260 -9.31 -12.73 6.93
C ILE A 260 -10.19 -12.07 5.86
N ILE A 261 -11.13 -11.21 6.29
CA ILE A 261 -12.01 -10.47 5.38
C ILE A 261 -11.21 -9.55 4.46
N TYR A 262 -10.18 -8.87 4.98
CA TYR A 262 -9.29 -8.03 4.19
C TYR A 262 -8.56 -8.85 3.11
N SER A 263 -8.10 -10.05 3.45
CA SER A 263 -7.47 -11.01 2.52
C SER A 263 -8.44 -11.52 1.46
N LEU A 264 -9.68 -11.83 1.82
CA LEU A 264 -10.74 -12.19 0.87
C LEU A 264 -11.07 -11.03 -0.07
N GLY A 265 -11.15 -9.82 0.46
CA GLY A 265 -11.33 -8.60 -0.33
C GLY A 265 -10.22 -8.43 -1.37
N GLN A 266 -8.95 -8.60 -0.98
CA GLN A 266 -7.83 -8.52 -1.93
C GLN A 266 -7.86 -9.65 -2.96
N ALA A 267 -8.27 -10.86 -2.58
CA ALA A 267 -8.45 -11.96 -3.53
C ALA A 267 -9.56 -11.64 -4.55
N ALA A 268 -10.67 -11.05 -4.12
CA ALA A 268 -11.75 -10.60 -4.99
C ALA A 268 -11.29 -9.47 -5.92
N GLN A 269 -10.54 -8.50 -5.40
CA GLN A 269 -9.93 -7.43 -6.19
C GLN A 269 -9.00 -8.00 -7.27
N PHE A 270 -8.12 -8.91 -6.89
CA PHE A 270 -7.21 -9.60 -7.79
C PHE A 270 -7.96 -10.37 -8.87
N GLY A 271 -8.99 -11.14 -8.49
CA GLY A 271 -9.83 -11.88 -9.44
C GLY A 271 -10.55 -10.97 -10.44
N TRP A 272 -11.04 -9.82 -9.97
CA TRP A 272 -11.66 -8.80 -10.83
C TRP A 272 -10.67 -8.24 -11.85
N LEU A 273 -9.48 -7.83 -11.38
CA LEU A 273 -8.41 -7.32 -12.23
C LEU A 273 -7.91 -8.37 -13.23
N TYR A 274 -7.79 -9.62 -12.80
CA TYR A 274 -7.44 -10.74 -13.68
C TYR A 274 -8.48 -10.90 -14.79
N HIS A 275 -9.77 -10.85 -14.46
CA HIS A 275 -10.83 -10.98 -15.44
C HIS A 275 -10.86 -9.80 -16.43
N ARG A 276 -10.81 -8.56 -15.91
CA ARG A 276 -10.87 -7.33 -16.74
C ARG A 276 -9.64 -7.10 -17.60
N SER A 277 -8.46 -7.60 -17.20
CA SER A 277 -7.23 -7.50 -18.00
C SER A 277 -7.12 -8.55 -19.12
N ARG A 278 -8.08 -9.49 -19.26
CA ARG A 278 -8.07 -10.50 -20.34
C ARG A 278 -7.84 -9.94 -21.75
N PRO A 279 -8.58 -8.92 -22.23
CA PRO A 279 -8.38 -8.37 -23.58
C PRO A 279 -6.97 -7.79 -23.77
N ASP A 280 -6.46 -7.04 -22.79
CA ASP A 280 -5.11 -6.45 -22.86
C ASP A 280 -4.02 -7.53 -22.89
N ARG A 281 -4.20 -8.60 -22.11
CA ARG A 281 -3.29 -9.76 -22.11
C ARG A 281 -3.29 -10.52 -23.43
N GLN A 282 -4.44 -10.64 -24.08
CA GLN A 282 -4.55 -11.31 -25.38
C GLN A 282 -3.91 -10.46 -26.48
N ALA A 283 -4.09 -9.14 -26.45
CA ALA A 283 -3.46 -8.23 -27.41
C ALA A 283 -1.93 -8.24 -27.28
N LEU A 284 -1.40 -8.16 -26.06
CA LEU A 284 0.04 -8.18 -25.81
C LEU A 284 0.68 -9.55 -26.11
N GLY A 285 0.02 -10.65 -25.74
CA GLY A 285 0.51 -11.99 -26.02
C GLY A 285 0.40 -12.43 -27.49
N GLN A 286 -0.30 -11.67 -28.34
CA GLN A 286 -0.32 -11.85 -29.81
C GLN A 286 0.70 -10.95 -30.52
N ALA A 287 1.20 -9.91 -29.84
CA ALA A 287 2.17 -8.97 -30.38
C ALA A 287 3.63 -9.38 -30.10
N GLU A 288 3.85 -10.31 -29.16
CA GLU A 288 5.11 -11.02 -28.90
C GLU A 288 5.21 -12.30 -29.73
#